data_AF-A0A1I8IJ04-F1
#
_entry.id   AF-A0A1I8IJ04-F1
#
_cell.length_a   1.000
_cell.length_b   1.000
_cell.length_c   1.000
_cell.angle_alpha   90.00
_cell.angle_beta   90.00
_cell.angle_gamma   90.00
#
_symmetry.space_group_name_H-M   'P 1'
#
loop_
_entity.id
_entity.type
_entity.pdbx_description
1 polymer ?
#
loop_
_entity_poly.entity_id
_entity_poly.type
_entity_poly.pdbx_seq_one_letter_code
_entity_poly.pdbx_strand_id
1 'polypeptide(L)'
;AEVTGLRSGTYHLQLEVQLHGTQMAVLSAALTVQPTLTPDPPTVTVSVVGLEQRRQLEATVCRLVNRRDRHVRRIHNIHMLPTKTLEETQLLAKYTETYNQIMDSLEDCFKSLEAYTGELVLQVSWACPQSNQEVPLSGYRVLVDGRQYGSALHQGMSSVRIKLSTDRPSHAVSMVALCESQGTQSPESNVVE
;
A
#
# COMPACT_ATOMS: atom_id res chain seq x y z
N ALA A 1 -8.49 35.82 15.36
CA ALA A 1 -7.09 35.62 14.92
C ALA A 1 -6.62 34.31 15.52
N GLU A 2 -6.04 33.43 14.71
CA GLU A 2 -5.45 32.17 15.15
C GLU A 2 -3.93 32.37 15.23
N VAL A 3 -3.31 31.95 16.34
CA VAL A 3 -1.86 32.09 16.54
C VAL A 3 -1.21 30.76 16.24
N THR A 4 -0.51 30.67 15.12
CA THR A 4 0.17 29.46 14.63
C THR A 4 1.69 29.61 14.67
N GLY A 5 2.44 28.50 14.69
CA GLY A 5 3.91 28.52 14.61
C GLY A 5 4.62 28.84 15.93
N LEU A 6 3.94 28.69 17.06
CA LEU A 6 4.56 28.82 18.37
C LEU A 6 5.50 27.63 18.63
N ARG A 7 6.72 27.91 19.10
CA ARG A 7 7.67 26.89 19.59
C ARG A 7 7.20 26.30 20.92
N SER A 8 7.85 25.23 21.38
CA SER A 8 7.68 24.75 22.75
C SER A 8 7.90 25.89 23.75
N GLY A 9 7.00 26.04 24.70
CA GLY A 9 7.13 27.08 25.71
C GLY A 9 5.81 27.47 26.34
N THR A 10 5.92 28.22 27.43
CA THR A 10 4.79 28.86 28.09
C THR A 10 4.62 30.25 27.53
N TYR A 11 3.45 30.52 26.95
CA TYR A 11 3.11 31.83 26.40
C TYR A 11 2.09 32.51 27.28
N HIS A 12 2.21 33.83 27.41
CA HIS A 12 1.22 34.68 28.04
C HIS A 12 0.52 35.48 26.95
N LEU A 13 -0.75 35.18 26.72
CA LEU A 13 -1.61 35.90 25.79
C LEU A 13 -2.38 36.98 26.54
N GLN A 14 -2.39 38.20 26.02
CA GLN A 14 -3.19 39.31 26.53
C GLN A 14 -3.94 39.97 25.37
N LEU A 15 -5.18 40.37 25.62
CA LEU A 15 -5.96 41.18 24.70
C LEU A 15 -5.78 42.65 25.09
N GLU A 16 -5.26 43.45 24.17
CA GLU A 16 -5.23 44.91 24.30
C GLU A 16 -6.33 45.52 23.44
N VAL A 17 -7.23 46.29 24.07
CA VAL A 17 -8.30 47.01 23.38
C VAL A 17 -8.07 48.50 23.53
N GLN A 18 -7.93 49.19 22.40
CA GLN A 18 -7.71 50.62 22.37
C GLN A 18 -9.05 51.37 22.29
N LEU A 19 -9.32 52.25 23.25
CA LEU A 19 -10.60 52.95 23.35
C LEU A 19 -10.62 54.16 22.41
N HIS A 20 -11.50 54.12 21.41
CA HIS A 20 -11.62 55.15 20.38
C HIS A 20 -11.85 56.55 20.99
N GLY A 21 -11.06 57.54 20.54
CA GLY A 21 -11.14 58.91 21.05
C GLY A 21 -10.37 59.14 22.36
N THR A 22 -9.66 58.14 22.87
CA THR A 22 -8.77 58.28 24.03
C THR A 22 -7.38 57.72 23.71
N GLN A 23 -6.38 58.07 24.53
CA GLN A 23 -5.06 57.40 24.52
C GLN A 23 -5.01 56.19 25.48
N MET A 24 -6.16 55.74 25.99
CA MET A 24 -6.20 54.64 26.95
C MET A 24 -6.32 53.30 26.24
N ALA A 25 -5.46 52.36 26.65
CA ALA A 25 -5.56 50.95 26.30
C ALA A 25 -6.03 50.16 27.53
N VAL A 26 -6.97 49.24 27.33
CA VAL A 26 -7.45 48.30 28.35
C VAL A 26 -6.85 46.94 28.04
N LEU A 27 -6.13 46.39 29.01
CA LEU A 27 -5.51 45.06 28.91
C LEU A 27 -6.38 44.03 29.64
N SER A 28 -6.56 42.86 29.05
CA SER A 28 -7.14 41.70 29.74
C SER A 28 -6.15 41.09 30.75
N ALA A 29 -6.67 40.24 31.64
CA ALA A 29 -5.81 39.32 32.38
C ALA A 29 -4.99 38.45 31.41
N ALA A 30 -3.77 38.09 31.82
CA ALA A 30 -2.91 37.20 31.04
C ALA A 30 -3.44 35.77 31.07
N LEU A 31 -3.65 35.20 29.89
CA LEU A 31 -3.94 33.77 29.72
C LEU A 31 -2.61 33.03 29.50
N THR A 32 -2.30 32.10 30.38
CA THR A 32 -1.14 31.22 30.22
C THR A 32 -1.53 30.04 29.34
N VAL A 33 -0.82 29.85 28.24
CA VAL A 33 -1.05 28.74 27.29
C VAL A 33 0.25 28.03 26.98
N GLN A 34 0.16 26.71 26.84
CA GLN A 34 1.22 25.86 26.34
C GLN A 34 0.71 25.20 25.06
N PRO A 35 1.29 25.51 23.89
CA PRO A 35 0.90 24.90 22.64
C PRO A 35 1.13 23.39 22.70
N THR A 36 0.10 22.62 22.35
CA THR A 36 0.24 21.19 22.15
C THR A 36 1.08 20.98 20.89
N LEU A 37 2.24 20.33 21.02
CA LEU A 37 3.11 20.05 19.90
C LEU A 37 2.73 18.70 19.33
N THR A 38 2.21 18.70 18.11
CA THR A 38 1.95 17.48 17.34
C THR A 38 3.12 17.20 16.41
N PRO A 39 3.48 15.91 16.19
CA PRO A 39 4.47 15.57 15.19
C PRO A 39 3.98 15.90 13.78
N ASP A 40 4.91 16.11 12.86
CA ASP A 40 4.60 16.25 11.44
C ASP A 40 4.13 14.91 10.85
N PRO A 41 3.23 14.94 9.85
CA PRO A 41 2.73 13.72 9.22
C PRO A 41 3.84 13.00 8.44
N PRO A 42 3.90 11.67 8.49
CA PRO A 42 4.82 10.91 7.66
C PRO A 42 4.44 11.02 6.19
N THR A 43 5.43 10.82 5.31
CA THR A 43 5.20 10.61 3.87
C THR A 43 5.29 9.12 3.57
N VAL A 44 4.19 8.55 3.07
CA VAL A 44 4.03 7.11 2.84
C VAL A 44 4.21 6.77 1.37
N THR A 45 4.90 5.67 1.12
CA THR A 45 5.04 5.01 -0.19
C THR A 45 4.64 3.56 -0.06
N VAL A 46 3.92 3.05 -1.06
CA VAL A 46 3.39 1.68 -1.05
C VAL A 46 3.84 0.98 -2.33
N SER A 47 4.29 -0.25 -2.20
CA SER A 47 4.53 -1.14 -3.33
C SER A 47 3.91 -2.50 -3.10
N VAL A 48 3.35 -3.10 -4.15
CA VAL A 48 2.75 -4.43 -4.09
C VAL A 48 3.85 -5.48 -4.25
N VAL A 49 4.03 -6.30 -3.23
CA VAL A 49 5.01 -7.40 -3.25
C VAL A 49 4.52 -8.49 -4.19
N GLY A 50 5.38 -8.94 -5.11
CA GLY A 50 5.03 -10.02 -6.02
C GLY A 50 4.25 -9.60 -7.27
N LEU A 51 3.94 -8.32 -7.45
CA LEU A 51 3.12 -7.84 -8.57
C LEU A 51 3.75 -8.17 -9.93
N GLU A 52 5.05 -7.93 -10.07
CA GLU A 52 5.76 -8.18 -11.33
C GLU A 52 5.86 -9.68 -11.61
N GLN A 53 6.13 -10.50 -10.58
CA GLN A 53 6.13 -11.95 -10.67
C GLN A 53 4.76 -12.48 -11.10
N ARG A 54 3.67 -11.95 -10.51
CA ARG A 54 2.30 -12.29 -10.91
C ARG A 54 2.02 -11.92 -12.36
N ARG A 55 2.41 -10.72 -12.81
CA ARG A 55 2.25 -10.30 -14.22
C ARG A 55 2.98 -11.22 -15.19
N GLN A 56 4.21 -11.60 -14.85
CA GLN A 56 5.00 -12.55 -15.66
C GLN A 56 4.36 -13.94 -15.71
N LEU A 57 3.78 -14.39 -14.60
CA LEU A 57 3.06 -15.64 -14.52
C LEU A 57 1.79 -15.62 -15.38
N GLU A 58 0.98 -14.57 -15.27
CA GLU A 58 -0.22 -14.37 -16.11
C GLU A 58 0.12 -14.33 -17.60
N ALA A 59 1.20 -13.64 -17.98
CA ALA A 59 1.70 -13.63 -19.36
C ALA A 59 2.14 -15.03 -19.84
N THR A 60 2.73 -15.82 -18.95
CA THR A 60 3.14 -17.19 -19.26
C THR A 60 1.95 -18.13 -19.42
N VAL A 61 0.96 -18.06 -18.54
CA VAL A 61 -0.31 -18.79 -18.65
C VAL A 61 -1.00 -18.46 -19.98
N CYS A 62 -1.12 -17.17 -20.34
CA CYS A 62 -1.72 -16.75 -21.59
C CYS A 62 -0.99 -17.35 -22.82
N ARG A 63 0.35 -17.36 -22.81
CA ARG A 63 1.13 -18.00 -23.88
C ARG A 63 0.89 -19.51 -23.95
N LEU A 64 0.86 -20.19 -22.81
CA LEU A 64 0.62 -21.63 -22.73
C LEU A 64 -0.78 -22.01 -23.21
N VAL A 65 -1.82 -21.28 -22.80
CA VAL A 65 -3.21 -21.49 -23.26
C VAL A 65 -3.31 -21.31 -24.78
N ASN A 66 -2.75 -20.22 -25.31
CA ASN A 66 -2.73 -20.00 -26.75
C ASN A 66 -1.98 -21.12 -27.50
N ARG A 67 -0.90 -21.64 -26.92
CA ARG A 67 -0.17 -22.78 -27.49
C ARG A 67 -0.99 -24.06 -27.40
N ARG A 68 -1.65 -24.34 -26.28
CA ARG A 68 -2.55 -25.49 -26.08
C ARG A 68 -3.63 -25.51 -27.16
N ASP A 69 -4.32 -24.39 -27.37
CA ASP A 69 -5.42 -24.32 -28.32
C ASP A 69 -4.96 -24.58 -29.77
N ARG A 70 -3.76 -24.11 -30.14
CA ARG A 70 -3.14 -24.46 -31.44
C ARG A 70 -2.87 -25.95 -31.56
N HIS A 71 -2.38 -26.60 -30.50
CA HIS A 71 -2.11 -28.04 -30.50
C HIS A 71 -3.41 -28.86 -30.54
N VAL A 72 -4.44 -28.46 -29.79
CA VAL A 72 -5.77 -29.09 -29.84
C VAL A 72 -6.33 -29.04 -31.25
N ARG A 73 -6.26 -27.89 -31.94
CA ARG A 73 -6.69 -27.77 -33.35
C ARG A 73 -5.91 -28.69 -34.27
N ARG A 74 -4.58 -28.77 -34.13
CA ARG A 74 -3.74 -29.65 -34.95
C ARG A 74 -4.07 -31.14 -34.73
N ILE A 75 -4.22 -31.55 -33.48
CA ILE A 75 -4.63 -32.90 -33.09
C ILE A 75 -6.00 -33.24 -33.67
N HIS A 76 -6.96 -32.31 -33.55
CA HIS A 76 -8.30 -32.47 -34.08
C HIS A 76 -8.31 -32.63 -35.61
N ASN A 77 -7.56 -31.79 -36.32
CA ASN A 77 -7.46 -31.85 -37.78
C ASN A 77 -6.93 -33.22 -38.25
N ILE A 78 -5.90 -33.76 -37.59
CA ILE A 78 -5.37 -35.09 -37.92
C ILE A 78 -6.39 -36.19 -37.58
N HIS A 79 -7.10 -36.07 -36.44
CA HIS A 79 -8.13 -37.04 -36.08
C HIS A 79 -9.26 -37.14 -37.11
N MET A 80 -9.64 -36.00 -37.71
CA MET A 80 -10.71 -35.91 -38.71
C MET A 80 -10.35 -36.48 -40.09
N LEU A 81 -9.09 -36.87 -40.31
CA LEU A 81 -8.69 -37.53 -41.55
C LEU A 81 -9.28 -38.96 -41.63
N PRO A 82 -9.89 -39.34 -42.77
CA PRO A 82 -10.55 -40.64 -42.95
C PRO A 82 -9.56 -41.82 -42.91
N THR A 83 -8.33 -41.61 -43.38
CA THR A 83 -7.23 -42.58 -43.31
C THR A 83 -5.98 -41.82 -42.88
N LYS A 84 -5.25 -42.34 -41.89
CA LYS A 84 -4.04 -41.69 -41.35
C LYS A 84 -2.80 -42.36 -41.93
N THR A 85 -1.88 -41.57 -42.47
CA THR A 85 -0.56 -42.05 -42.90
C THR A 85 0.34 -42.32 -41.68
N LEU A 86 1.47 -43.00 -41.90
CA LEU A 86 2.48 -43.20 -40.86
C LEU A 86 3.03 -41.87 -40.34
N GLU A 87 3.24 -40.91 -41.24
CA GLU A 87 3.72 -39.56 -40.90
C GLU A 87 2.70 -38.79 -40.04
N GLU A 88 1.41 -38.86 -40.39
CA GLU A 88 0.34 -38.23 -39.61
C GLU A 88 0.20 -38.85 -38.22
N THR A 89 0.42 -40.16 -38.11
CA THR A 89 0.39 -40.87 -36.82
C THR A 89 1.57 -40.46 -35.93
N GLN A 90 2.78 -40.32 -36.49
CA GLN A 90 3.95 -39.81 -35.78
C GLN A 90 3.78 -38.34 -35.37
N LEU A 91 3.22 -37.52 -36.26
CA LEU A 91 2.95 -36.11 -35.99
C LEU A 91 1.90 -35.95 -34.88
N LEU A 92 0.87 -36.80 -34.88
CA LEU A 92 -0.12 -36.86 -33.82
C LEU A 92 0.52 -37.18 -32.48
N ALA A 93 1.38 -38.20 -32.40
CA ALA A 93 2.11 -38.54 -31.17
C ALA A 93 2.93 -37.34 -30.65
N LYS A 94 3.65 -36.64 -31.52
CA LYS A 94 4.42 -35.44 -31.17
C LYS A 94 3.55 -34.30 -30.64
N TYR A 95 2.40 -34.05 -31.27
CA TYR A 95 1.48 -33.01 -30.81
C TYR A 95 0.84 -33.36 -29.48
N THR A 96 0.49 -34.62 -29.24
CA THR A 96 -0.05 -35.12 -27.97
C THR A 96 0.98 -35.02 -26.86
N GLU A 97 2.24 -35.40 -27.10
CA GLU A 97 3.32 -35.23 -26.11
C GLU A 97 3.52 -33.76 -25.75
N THR A 98 3.60 -32.88 -26.75
CA THR A 98 3.73 -31.43 -26.50
C THR A 98 2.51 -30.88 -25.75
N TYR A 99 1.31 -31.39 -26.03
CA TYR A 99 0.09 -31.00 -25.33
C TYR A 99 0.18 -31.36 -23.84
N ASN A 100 0.63 -32.58 -23.51
CA ASN A 100 0.82 -33.00 -22.11
C ASN A 100 1.83 -32.10 -21.39
N GLN A 101 2.98 -31.82 -22.01
CA GLN A 101 3.98 -30.89 -21.44
C GLN A 101 3.42 -29.48 -21.18
N ILE A 102 2.53 -28.98 -22.06
CA ILE A 102 1.85 -27.69 -21.86
C ILE A 102 0.89 -27.77 -20.68
N MET A 103 0.16 -28.86 -20.52
CA MET A 103 -0.76 -29.06 -19.40
C MET A 103 -0.01 -29.14 -18.07
N ASP A 104 1.11 -29.87 -18.01
CA ASP A 104 1.97 -29.93 -16.82
C ASP A 104 2.49 -28.53 -16.46
N SER A 105 2.99 -27.78 -17.46
CA SER A 105 3.46 -26.41 -17.26
C SER A 105 2.36 -25.45 -16.79
N LEU A 106 1.12 -25.65 -17.26
CA LEU A 106 -0.04 -24.86 -16.82
C LEU A 106 -0.39 -25.18 -15.37
N GLU A 107 -0.35 -26.45 -14.98
CA GLU A 107 -0.59 -26.87 -13.60
C GLU A 107 0.42 -26.24 -12.64
N ASP A 108 1.70 -26.24 -13.00
CA ASP A 108 2.76 -25.58 -12.21
C ASP A 108 2.56 -24.06 -12.10
N CYS A 109 2.09 -23.43 -13.17
CA CYS A 109 1.72 -22.01 -13.14
C CYS A 109 0.55 -21.76 -12.18
N PHE A 110 -0.50 -22.59 -12.20
CA PHE A 110 -1.65 -22.42 -11.31
C PHE A 110 -1.29 -22.64 -9.84
N LYS A 111 -0.46 -23.65 -9.52
CA LYS A 111 0.08 -23.83 -8.16
C LYS A 111 0.85 -22.60 -7.70
N SER A 112 1.63 -21.99 -8.59
CA SER A 112 2.39 -20.78 -8.28
C SER A 112 1.49 -19.54 -8.14
N LEU A 113 0.33 -19.50 -8.82
CA LEU A 113 -0.62 -18.39 -8.74
C LEU A 113 -1.28 -18.31 -7.35
N GLU A 114 -1.43 -19.43 -6.65
CA GLU A 114 -2.03 -19.49 -5.30
C GLU A 114 -1.34 -18.54 -4.32
N ALA A 115 -0.02 -18.35 -4.46
CA ALA A 115 0.78 -17.44 -3.63
C ALA A 115 0.40 -15.95 -3.81
N TYR A 116 -0.38 -15.61 -4.84
CA TYR A 116 -0.75 -14.24 -5.19
C TYR A 116 -2.27 -14.01 -5.23
N THR A 117 -3.07 -14.98 -4.78
CA THR A 117 -4.54 -14.91 -4.77
C THR A 117 -5.10 -14.75 -3.36
N GLY A 118 -6.24 -14.07 -3.23
CA GLY A 118 -6.95 -13.88 -1.96
C GLY A 118 -6.40 -12.75 -1.08
N GLU A 119 -5.08 -12.56 -1.05
CA GLU A 119 -4.43 -11.50 -0.28
C GLU A 119 -3.44 -10.71 -1.15
N LEU A 120 -3.43 -9.39 -0.97
CA LEU A 120 -2.40 -8.47 -1.45
C LEU A 120 -1.40 -8.21 -0.34
N VAL A 121 -0.13 -8.50 -0.61
CA VAL A 121 0.97 -8.15 0.29
C VAL A 121 1.54 -6.80 -0.14
N LEU A 122 1.43 -5.80 0.73
CA LEU A 122 1.96 -4.46 0.49
C LEU A 122 3.20 -4.22 1.34
N GLN A 123 4.24 -3.68 0.73
CA GLN A 123 5.38 -3.08 1.42
C GLN A 123 5.09 -1.58 1.57
N VAL A 124 4.77 -1.17 2.79
CA VAL A 124 4.55 0.23 3.17
C VAL A 124 5.87 0.76 3.72
N SER A 125 6.41 1.80 3.12
CA SER A 125 7.65 2.47 3.52
C SER A 125 7.39 3.95 3.72
N TRP A 126 8.01 4.57 4.72
CA TRP A 126 7.77 5.98 5.03
C TRP A 126 9.03 6.72 5.46
N ALA A 127 8.95 8.05 5.33
CA ALA A 127 9.88 8.99 5.93
C ALA A 127 9.08 10.01 6.75
N CYS A 128 9.61 10.42 7.91
CA CYS A 128 8.92 11.35 8.82
C CYS A 128 9.86 12.48 9.28
N PRO A 129 10.32 13.35 8.37
CA PRO A 129 11.14 14.49 8.76
C PRO A 129 10.34 15.42 9.67
N GLN A 130 10.86 15.73 10.85
CA GLN A 130 10.23 16.63 11.80
C GLN A 130 10.78 18.05 11.64
N SER A 131 9.89 19.02 11.48
CA SER A 131 10.18 20.45 11.46
C SER A 131 10.63 20.95 12.82
N ASN A 132 10.13 20.31 13.89
CA ASN A 132 10.55 20.56 15.27
C ASN A 132 11.19 19.31 15.88
N GLN A 133 12.50 19.35 16.11
CA GLN A 133 13.26 18.24 16.70
C GLN A 133 12.95 18.01 18.19
N GLU A 134 12.27 18.96 18.84
CA GLU A 134 11.85 18.82 20.24
C GLU A 134 10.62 17.92 20.42
N VAL A 135 9.99 17.47 19.32
CA VAL A 135 8.84 16.56 19.38
C VAL A 135 9.35 15.12 19.36
N PRO A 136 9.34 14.39 20.49
CA PRO A 136 9.80 13.01 20.52
C PRO A 136 8.76 12.11 19.85
N LEU A 137 9.14 11.48 18.74
CA LEU A 137 8.35 10.42 18.15
C LEU A 137 8.39 9.19 19.04
N SER A 138 7.26 8.55 19.27
CA SER A 138 7.19 7.25 19.94
C SER A 138 6.95 6.11 18.96
N GLY A 139 6.36 6.43 17.80
CA GLY A 139 6.06 5.42 16.80
C GLY A 139 5.17 5.91 15.69
N TYR A 140 4.60 4.94 14.98
CA TYR A 140 3.71 5.16 13.84
C TYR A 140 2.50 4.23 13.92
N ARG A 141 1.39 4.65 13.33
CA ARG A 141 0.20 3.81 13.19
C ARG A 141 -0.22 3.79 11.73
N VAL A 142 -0.23 2.59 11.14
CA VAL A 142 -0.79 2.37 9.80
C VAL A 142 -2.31 2.40 9.89
N LEU A 143 -2.94 3.10 8.95
CA LEU A 143 -4.37 3.15 8.78
C LEU A 143 -4.71 2.52 7.42
N VAL A 144 -5.70 1.64 7.41
CA VAL A 144 -6.29 1.03 6.21
C VAL A 144 -7.78 1.33 6.24
N ASP A 145 -8.28 1.99 5.21
CA ASP A 145 -9.66 2.47 5.11
C ASP A 145 -10.08 3.29 6.35
N GLY A 146 -9.16 4.14 6.85
CA GLY A 146 -9.35 4.97 8.04
C GLY A 146 -9.31 4.22 9.37
N ARG A 147 -9.02 2.91 9.38
CA ARG A 147 -8.94 2.08 10.60
C ARG A 147 -7.52 1.64 10.88
N GLN A 148 -7.17 1.55 12.15
CA GLN A 148 -5.86 1.06 12.56
C GLN A 148 -5.62 -0.38 12.04
N TYR A 149 -4.51 -0.56 11.33
CA TYR A 149 -4.01 -1.86 10.91
C TYR A 149 -2.94 -2.35 11.89
N GLY A 150 -3.20 -3.49 12.54
CA GLY A 150 -2.25 -4.08 13.49
C GLY A 150 -2.01 -3.21 14.73
N SER A 151 -0.83 -3.36 15.34
CA SER A 151 -0.38 -2.56 16.48
C SER A 151 0.41 -1.34 16.02
N ALA A 152 0.61 -0.37 16.94
CA ALA A 152 1.55 0.71 16.71
C ALA A 152 2.97 0.16 16.44
N LEU A 153 3.68 0.84 15.54
CA LEU A 153 5.03 0.53 15.09
C LEU A 153 6.03 1.39 15.86
N HIS A 154 7.21 0.84 16.13
CA HIS A 154 8.27 1.55 16.84
C HIS A 154 8.86 2.70 16.00
N GLN A 155 9.27 3.80 16.63
CA GLN A 155 9.84 4.98 15.96
C GLN A 155 11.04 4.69 15.04
N GLY A 156 11.81 3.64 15.32
CA GLY A 156 12.98 3.23 14.52
C GLY A 156 12.63 2.47 13.24
N MET A 157 11.35 2.18 13.00
CA MET A 157 10.90 1.53 11.77
C MET A 157 10.68 2.56 10.67
N SER A 158 11.01 2.18 9.44
CA SER A 158 10.75 2.95 8.22
C SER A 158 9.99 2.16 7.16
N SER A 159 9.71 0.88 7.43
CA SER A 159 8.88 0.06 6.57
C SER A 159 8.20 -1.09 7.33
N VAL A 160 7.08 -1.57 6.78
CA VAL A 160 6.32 -2.72 7.28
C VAL A 160 5.63 -3.43 6.12
N ARG A 161 5.43 -4.75 6.26
CA ARG A 161 4.58 -5.51 5.35
C ARG A 161 3.20 -5.68 5.93
N ILE A 162 2.19 -5.35 5.15
CA ILE A 162 0.79 -5.56 5.50
C ILE A 162 0.12 -6.46 4.47
N LYS A 163 -0.88 -7.21 4.91
CA LYS A 163 -1.72 -8.06 4.08
C LYS A 163 -3.13 -7.50 4.05
N LEU A 164 -3.63 -7.26 2.84
CA LEU A 164 -4.99 -6.80 2.59
C LEU A 164 -5.78 -7.86 1.82
N SER A 165 -7.08 -7.97 2.10
CA SER A 165 -7.95 -8.87 1.34
C SER A 165 -8.20 -8.31 -0.06
N THR A 166 -8.38 -9.18 -1.06
CA THR A 166 -8.85 -8.77 -2.39
C THR A 166 -10.38 -8.69 -2.51
N ASP A 167 -11.13 -8.85 -1.41
CA ASP A 167 -12.60 -8.79 -1.41
C ASP A 167 -13.14 -7.39 -1.77
N ARG A 168 -12.32 -6.35 -1.57
CA ARG A 168 -12.63 -4.97 -1.93
C ARG A 168 -11.86 -4.57 -3.19
N PRO A 169 -12.44 -3.71 -4.03
CA PRO A 169 -11.78 -3.25 -5.25
C PRO A 169 -10.60 -2.30 -5.00
N SER A 170 -10.57 -1.62 -3.85
CA SER A 170 -9.53 -0.68 -3.47
C SER A 170 -9.39 -0.60 -1.94
N HIS A 171 -8.22 -0.15 -1.49
CA HIS A 171 -7.91 0.11 -0.09
C HIS A 171 -7.16 1.43 0.04
N ALA A 172 -7.59 2.29 0.96
CA ALA A 172 -6.88 3.52 1.26
C ALA A 172 -5.85 3.27 2.38
N VAL A 173 -4.56 3.41 2.08
CA VAL A 173 -3.46 3.27 3.05
C VAL A 173 -2.93 4.65 3.43
N SER A 174 -2.99 4.97 4.72
CA SER A 174 -2.39 6.18 5.30
C SER A 174 -1.66 5.85 6.61
N MET A 175 -0.99 6.83 7.20
CA MET A 175 -0.24 6.67 8.44
C MET A 175 -0.26 7.93 9.28
N VAL A 176 -0.20 7.77 10.60
CA VAL A 176 0.03 8.88 11.55
C VAL A 176 1.30 8.61 12.37
N ALA A 177 2.00 9.68 12.72
CA ALA A 177 3.09 9.68 13.70
C ALA A 177 2.52 9.86 15.11
N LEU A 178 3.12 9.18 16.09
CA LEU A 178 2.68 9.17 17.48
C LEU A 178 3.70 9.90 18.37
N CYS A 179 3.23 10.59 19.40
CA CYS A 179 4.04 11.22 20.43
C CYS A 179 3.54 10.80 21.83
N GLU A 180 4.38 10.09 22.60
CA GLU A 180 3.99 9.54 23.91
C GLU A 180 3.86 10.62 24.99
N SER A 181 4.67 11.67 24.92
CA SER A 181 4.73 12.71 25.96
C SER A 181 3.43 13.50 26.12
N GLN A 182 2.59 13.53 25.08
CA GLN A 182 1.32 14.29 25.07
C GLN A 182 0.11 13.45 24.66
N GLY A 183 0.28 12.16 24.35
CA GLY A 183 -0.81 11.33 23.79
C GLY A 183 -1.34 11.88 22.45
N THR A 184 -0.54 12.69 21.76
CA THR A 184 -0.90 13.38 20.53
C THR A 184 -0.46 12.57 19.32
N GLN A 185 -1.12 12.82 18.19
CA GLN A 185 -0.78 12.23 16.91
C GLN A 185 -0.71 13.31 15.84
N SER A 186 0.08 13.06 14.79
CA SER A 186 0.09 13.91 13.62
C SER A 186 -1.27 13.87 12.90
N PRO A 187 -1.52 14.83 11.99
CA PRO A 187 -2.44 14.61 10.89
C PRO A 187 -2.11 13.33 10.11
N GLU A 188 -3.05 12.85 9.31
CA GLU A 188 -2.79 11.73 8.40
C GLU A 188 -1.77 12.12 7.32
N SER A 189 -0.97 11.15 6.92
CA SER A 189 -0.08 11.22 5.77
C SER A 189 -0.85 11.46 4.46
N ASN A 190 -0.11 11.53 3.35
CA ASN A 190 -0.69 11.24 2.05
C ASN A 190 -1.37 9.86 2.06
N VAL A 191 -2.53 9.76 1.42
CA VAL A 191 -3.27 8.51 1.22
C VAL A 191 -2.80 7.88 -0.09
N VAL A 192 -2.57 6.57 -0.08
CA VAL A 192 -2.27 5.77 -1.27
C VAL A 192 -3.39 4.75 -1.46
N GLU A 193 -3.97 4.72 -2.66
CA GLU A 193 -5.03 3.79 -3.06
C GLU A 193 -4.54 2.69 -3.99
#